data_AF-Q6PV53-F1
#
_entry.id   AF-Q6PV53-F1
#
_cell.length_a   1.000
_cell.length_b   1.000
_cell.length_c   1.000
_cell.angle_alpha   90.00
_cell.angle_beta   90.00
_cell.angle_gamma   90.00
#
_symmetry.space_group_name_H-M   'P 1'
#
loop_
_entity.id
_entity.type
_entity.pdbx_description
1 polymer ?
#
loop_
_entity_poly.entity_id
_entity_poly.type
_entity_poly.pdbx_seq_one_letter_code
_entity_poly.pdbx_strand_id
1 'polypeptide(L)'
;MNIIHSTASDITTNRLQADAVTLGYEGKIISENLNLSIPDGEFTVIVGPNACGKSTLLRALSRLLKPQAGQVILDGKSITRYDTKYVARNLGLLPQTSLAPDGISVMDLVARGRYPHQKLLQQWAYADQLAVSEAMQATGVSELAD
;
A
#
# COMPACT_ATOMS: atom_id res chain seq x y z
N MET A 1 5.83 -7.89 -17.92
CA MET A 1 4.79 -7.36 -17.03
C MET A 1 4.21 -6.16 -17.74
N ASN A 2 2.91 -6.17 -18.04
CA ASN A 2 2.28 -5.07 -18.78
C ASN A 2 1.42 -4.27 -17.78
N ILE A 3 1.53 -2.94 -17.85
CA ILE A 3 0.81 -2.00 -16.99
C ILE A 3 -0.24 -1.33 -17.89
N ILE A 4 -1.50 -1.40 -17.49
CA ILE A 4 -2.63 -0.80 -18.23
C ILE A 4 -3.20 0.31 -17.36
N HIS A 5 -3.37 1.50 -17.94
CA HIS A 5 -4.00 2.65 -17.31
C HIS A 5 -5.41 2.86 -17.89
N SER A 6 -6.39 3.18 -17.04
CA SER A 6 -7.63 3.82 -17.46
C SER A 6 -7.34 5.31 -17.61
N THR A 7 -7.80 5.95 -18.69
CA THR A 7 -7.44 7.34 -19.02
C THR A 7 -8.50 8.32 -18.55
N ALA A 8 -8.20 9.18 -17.58
CA ALA A 8 -8.79 10.51 -17.47
C ALA A 8 -7.69 11.57 -17.55
N SER A 9 -7.87 12.56 -18.44
CA SER A 9 -6.89 13.59 -18.72
C SER A 9 -6.97 14.75 -17.72
N ASP A 10 -5.93 14.89 -16.90
CA ASP A 10 -5.43 16.17 -16.34
C ASP A 10 -4.02 15.89 -15.81
N ILE A 11 -3.14 16.91 -15.77
CA ILE A 11 -1.70 16.82 -15.47
C ILE A 11 -1.39 15.71 -14.44
N THR A 12 -1.04 14.52 -14.92
CA THR A 12 -0.89 13.35 -14.06
C THR A 12 0.43 13.46 -13.31
N THR A 13 0.39 13.97 -12.08
CA THR A 13 1.53 13.85 -11.18
C THR A 13 1.69 12.39 -10.80
N ASN A 14 2.81 11.77 -11.16
CA ASN A 14 3.11 10.39 -10.76
C ASN A 14 3.46 10.37 -9.27
N ARG A 15 2.48 9.99 -8.44
CA ARG A 15 2.62 10.03 -6.97
C ARG A 15 3.52 8.94 -6.43
N LEU A 16 3.47 7.75 -7.03
CA LEU A 16 4.25 6.58 -6.60
C LEU A 16 5.01 6.01 -7.80
N GLN A 17 6.33 5.83 -7.65
CA GLN A 17 7.19 5.41 -8.74
C GLN A 17 8.23 4.38 -8.27
N ALA A 18 8.62 3.50 -9.19
CA ALA A 18 9.83 2.71 -9.10
C ALA A 18 10.81 3.23 -10.17
N ASP A 19 11.99 3.64 -9.74
CA ASP A 19 13.04 4.24 -10.56
C ASP A 19 14.24 3.28 -10.58
N ALA A 20 14.45 2.65 -11.74
CA ALA A 20 15.50 1.68 -12.02
C ALA A 20 15.63 0.57 -10.95
N VAL A 21 14.51 0.05 -10.43
CA VAL A 21 14.56 -0.88 -9.29
C VAL A 21 14.96 -2.28 -9.71
N THR A 22 15.89 -2.88 -8.97
CA THR A 22 16.19 -4.31 -9.03
C THR A 22 15.65 -4.99 -7.78
N LEU A 23 14.78 -5.99 -7.98
CA LEU A 23 14.03 -6.66 -6.92
C LEU A 23 14.39 -8.14 -6.86
N GLY A 24 14.61 -8.65 -5.66
CA GLY A 24 14.99 -10.04 -5.43
C GLY A 24 14.97 -10.41 -3.95
N TYR A 25 15.10 -11.71 -3.67
CA TYR A 25 15.22 -12.27 -2.32
C TYR A 25 16.47 -13.14 -2.27
N GLU A 26 17.23 -13.06 -1.17
CA GLU A 26 18.34 -13.99 -0.88
C GLU A 26 19.29 -14.25 -2.08
N GLY A 27 19.62 -13.20 -2.83
CA GLY A 27 20.50 -13.27 -4.01
C GLY A 27 19.83 -13.70 -5.32
N LYS A 28 18.57 -14.16 -5.30
CA LYS A 28 17.80 -14.43 -6.51
C LYS A 28 17.08 -13.17 -6.99
N ILE A 29 17.47 -12.69 -8.17
CA ILE A 29 16.82 -11.57 -8.83
C ILE A 29 15.51 -12.03 -9.49
N ILE A 30 14.45 -11.24 -9.29
CA ILE A 30 13.11 -11.45 -9.86
C ILE A 30 12.84 -10.46 -10.98
N SER A 31 13.31 -9.22 -10.84
CA SER A 31 13.18 -8.15 -11.83
C SER A 31 14.39 -7.23 -11.75
N GLU A 32 14.90 -6.78 -12.90
CA GLU A 32 16.05 -5.90 -13.02
C GLU A 32 15.66 -4.58 -13.67
N ASN A 33 16.23 -3.47 -13.18
CA ASN A 33 16.10 -2.14 -13.77
C ASN A 33 14.66 -1.76 -14.17
N LEU A 34 13.70 -2.07 -13.29
CA LEU A 34 12.29 -1.85 -13.55
C LEU A 34 11.93 -0.39 -13.30
N ASN A 35 11.29 0.22 -14.29
CA ASN A 35 10.70 1.55 -14.18
C ASN A 35 9.17 1.44 -14.20
N LEU A 36 8.51 2.10 -13.26
CA LEU A 36 7.06 2.16 -13.16
C LEU A 36 6.65 3.51 -12.57
N SER A 37 5.60 4.09 -13.11
CA SER A 37 4.94 5.26 -12.54
C SER A 37 3.46 4.96 -12.37
N ILE A 38 2.94 5.22 -11.17
CA ILE A 38 1.52 5.15 -10.84
C ILE A 38 1.00 6.58 -10.79
N PRO A 39 0.13 6.98 -11.74
CA PRO A 39 -0.48 8.30 -11.73
C PRO A 39 -1.33 8.51 -10.48
N ASP A 40 -1.35 9.73 -9.94
CA ASP A 40 -2.23 10.05 -8.81
C ASP A 40 -3.70 10.02 -9.22
N GLY A 41 -4.58 9.60 -8.31
CA GLY A 41 -6.03 9.53 -8.55
C GLY A 41 -6.48 8.47 -9.57
N GLU A 42 -5.58 7.66 -10.11
CA GLU A 42 -5.89 6.70 -11.17
C GLU A 42 -5.90 5.24 -10.69
N PHE A 43 -6.74 4.43 -11.34
CA PHE A 43 -6.75 2.99 -11.13
C PHE A 43 -5.76 2.30 -12.06
N THR A 44 -4.69 1.73 -11.49
CA THR A 44 -3.62 1.06 -12.25
C THR A 44 -3.69 -0.45 -12.06
N VAL A 45 -3.70 -1.19 -13.17
CA VAL A 45 -3.70 -2.67 -13.17
C VAL A 45 -2.35 -3.21 -13.62
N ILE A 46 -1.76 -4.10 -12.82
CA ILE A 46 -0.50 -4.79 -13.13
C ILE A 46 -0.82 -6.22 -13.54
N VAL A 47 -0.57 -6.56 -14.82
CA VAL A 47 -0.87 -7.88 -15.38
C VAL A 47 0.41 -8.63 -15.74
N GLY A 48 0.40 -9.93 -15.46
CA GLY A 48 1.45 -10.85 -15.89
C GLY A 48 1.24 -12.26 -15.33
N PRO A 49 1.96 -13.26 -15.87
CA PRO A 49 1.81 -14.65 -15.47
C PRO A 49 2.16 -14.86 -13.99
N ASN A 50 1.85 -16.05 -13.47
CA ASN A 50 2.29 -16.41 -12.12
C ASN A 50 3.82 -16.35 -12.02
N ALA A 51 4.32 -15.97 -10.84
CA ALA A 51 5.74 -15.80 -10.55
C ALA A 51 6.48 -14.71 -11.35
N CYS A 52 5.79 -13.83 -12.11
CA CYS A 52 6.46 -12.73 -12.83
C CYS A 52 6.88 -11.54 -11.94
N GLY A 53 6.75 -11.65 -10.61
CA GLY A 53 7.22 -10.63 -9.68
C GLY A 53 6.21 -9.56 -9.24
N LYS A 54 4.91 -9.67 -9.57
CA LYS A 54 3.87 -8.70 -9.16
C LYS A 54 3.85 -8.45 -7.65
N SER A 55 3.76 -9.51 -6.85
CA SER A 55 3.75 -9.39 -5.39
C SER A 55 5.07 -8.84 -4.84
N THR A 56 6.19 -9.14 -5.50
CA THR A 56 7.51 -8.58 -5.17
C THR A 56 7.55 -7.08 -5.43
N LEU A 57 7.03 -6.63 -6.57
CA LEU A 57 6.88 -5.21 -6.91
C LEU A 57 5.98 -4.49 -5.89
N LEU A 58 4.78 -5.02 -5.61
CA LEU A 58 3.85 -4.41 -4.66
C LEU A 58 4.48 -4.27 -3.27
N ARG A 59 5.22 -5.27 -2.79
CA ARG A 59 5.97 -5.19 -1.53
C ARG A 59 7.07 -4.14 -1.59
N ALA A 60 7.76 -3.98 -2.71
CA ALA A 60 8.79 -2.97 -2.85
C ALA A 60 8.20 -1.55 -2.80
N LEU A 61 7.14 -1.32 -3.58
CA LEU A 61 6.39 -0.07 -3.59
C LEU A 61 5.86 0.28 -2.20
N SER A 62 5.38 -0.71 -1.44
CA SER A 62 4.87 -0.55 -0.08
C SER A 62 5.95 -0.50 1.01
N ARG A 63 7.23 -0.37 0.66
CA ARG A 63 8.39 -0.35 1.59
C ARG A 63 8.55 -1.64 2.44
N LEU A 64 7.91 -2.75 2.06
CA LEU A 64 8.06 -4.06 2.71
C LEU A 64 9.22 -4.88 2.14
N LEU A 65 9.71 -4.50 0.96
CA LEU A 65 10.91 -5.06 0.34
C LEU A 65 11.84 -3.93 -0.06
N LYS A 66 13.08 -3.93 0.44
CA LYS A 66 14.10 -2.98 -0.02
C LYS A 66 14.62 -3.44 -1.40
N PRO A 67 14.59 -2.60 -2.45
CA PRO A 67 15.26 -2.89 -3.70
C PRO A 67 16.76 -3.14 -3.50
N GLN A 68 17.34 -4.05 -4.28
CA GLN A 68 18.79 -4.28 -4.30
C GLN A 68 19.53 -3.14 -5.01
N ALA A 69 18.88 -2.51 -5.99
CA ALA A 69 19.34 -1.32 -6.69
C ALA A 69 18.12 -0.44 -7.03
N GLY A 70 18.38 0.83 -7.39
CA GLY A 70 17.34 1.82 -7.68
C GLY A 70 16.60 2.30 -6.43
N GLN A 71 15.46 2.96 -6.63
CA GLN A 71 14.68 3.51 -5.53
C GLN A 71 13.18 3.54 -5.81
N VAL A 72 12.39 3.49 -4.73
CA VAL A 72 10.96 3.81 -4.78
C VAL A 72 10.79 5.26 -4.38
N ILE A 73 9.97 6.00 -5.12
CA ILE A 73 9.68 7.42 -4.94
C ILE A 73 8.20 7.57 -4.57
N LEU A 74 7.93 8.33 -3.51
CA LEU A 74 6.58 8.70 -3.06
C LEU A 74 6.52 10.23 -2.95
N ASP A 75 5.50 10.86 -3.55
CA ASP A 75 5.31 12.32 -3.53
C ASP A 75 6.59 13.08 -3.94
N GLY A 76 7.29 12.59 -4.97
CA GLY A 76 8.50 13.22 -5.53
C GLY A 76 9.80 13.04 -4.73
N LYS A 77 9.80 12.28 -3.62
CA LYS A 77 11.03 11.98 -2.86
C LYS A 77 11.19 10.48 -2.64
N SER A 78 12.43 10.02 -2.47
CA SER A 78 12.69 8.62 -2.10
C SER A 78 11.87 8.23 -0.87
N ILE A 79 11.14 7.11 -0.95
CA ILE A 79 10.21 6.66 0.09
C ILE A 79 10.90 6.42 1.45
N THR A 80 12.21 6.16 1.40
CA THR A 80 13.05 5.94 2.58
C THR A 80 13.31 7.22 3.39
N ARG A 81 13.12 8.40 2.78
CA ARG A 81 13.28 9.71 3.45
C ARG A 81 12.07 10.11 4.28
N TYR A 82 10.92 9.47 4.09
CA TYR A 82 9.75 9.71 4.94
C TYR A 82 9.83 8.89 6.22
N ASP A 83 9.30 9.46 7.30
CA ASP A 83 9.06 8.71 8.52
C ASP A 83 8.03 7.59 8.28
N THR A 84 8.11 6.53 9.08
CA THR A 84 7.25 5.35 8.94
C THR A 84 5.77 5.70 9.07
N LYS A 85 5.43 6.70 9.90
CA LYS A 85 4.05 7.09 10.16
C LYS A 85 3.45 7.82 8.96
N TYR A 86 4.23 8.66 8.28
CA TYR A 86 3.85 9.30 7.03
C TYR A 86 3.58 8.25 5.95
N VAL A 87 4.49 7.30 5.75
CA VAL A 87 4.29 6.24 4.73
C VAL A 87 3.03 5.44 5.05
N ALA A 88 2.84 4.98 6.29
CA ALA A 88 1.70 4.17 6.68
C ALA A 88 0.34 4.90 6.61
N ARG A 89 0.33 6.24 6.64
CA ARG A 89 -0.89 7.06 6.43
C ARG A 89 -1.24 7.27 4.97
N ASN A 90 -0.25 7.18 4.08
CA ASN A 90 -0.40 7.51 2.66
C ASN A 90 -0.38 6.27 1.75
N LEU A 91 0.06 5.12 2.27
CA LEU A 91 0.23 3.91 1.50
C LEU A 91 -0.23 2.68 2.29
N GLY A 92 -1.26 2.02 1.77
CA GLY A 92 -1.76 0.74 2.27
C GLY A 92 -1.41 -0.42 1.33
N LEU A 93 -1.28 -1.61 1.88
CA LEU A 93 -1.14 -2.84 1.11
C LEU A 93 -2.12 -3.89 1.65
N LEU A 94 -3.00 -4.39 0.79
CA LEU A 94 -3.79 -5.58 1.07
C LEU A 94 -3.01 -6.81 0.60
N PRO A 95 -2.50 -7.67 1.49
CA PRO A 95 -1.77 -8.86 1.07
C PRO A 95 -2.72 -9.88 0.44
N GLN A 96 -2.16 -10.72 -0.45
CA GLN A 96 -2.91 -11.78 -1.13
C GLN A 96 -3.57 -12.76 -0.14
N THR A 97 -2.92 -13.01 1.00
CA THR A 97 -3.47 -13.79 2.12
C THR A 97 -3.59 -12.87 3.32
N SER A 98 -4.81 -12.66 3.79
CA SER A 98 -5.10 -11.88 5.01
C SER A 98 -5.77 -12.83 6.02
N LEU A 99 -4.98 -13.40 6.93
CA LEU A 99 -5.51 -14.14 8.06
C LEU A 99 -5.81 -13.13 9.18
N ALA A 100 -7.07 -13.10 9.64
CA ALA A 100 -7.41 -12.35 10.83
C ALA A 100 -6.80 -13.05 12.06
N PRO A 101 -6.16 -12.32 12.99
CA PRO A 101 -5.76 -12.88 14.27
C PRO A 101 -6.96 -13.46 15.02
N ASP A 102 -6.76 -14.55 15.77
CA ASP A 102 -7.79 -15.08 16.66
C ASP A 102 -8.06 -14.12 17.84
N GLY A 103 -9.28 -14.16 18.37
CA GLY A 103 -9.64 -13.46 19.61
C GLY A 103 -9.78 -11.95 19.48
N ILE A 104 -10.11 -11.44 18.29
CA ILE A 104 -10.44 -10.03 18.05
C ILE A 104 -11.77 -9.95 17.29
N SER A 105 -12.53 -8.88 17.54
CA SER A 105 -13.72 -8.57 16.75
C SER A 105 -13.35 -8.04 15.36
N VAL A 106 -14.28 -8.07 14.40
CA VAL A 106 -14.06 -7.45 13.09
C VAL A 106 -13.85 -5.95 13.23
N MET A 107 -14.61 -5.31 14.13
CA MET A 107 -14.45 -3.89 14.43
C MET A 107 -13.02 -3.59 14.93
N ASP A 108 -12.48 -4.41 15.84
CA ASP A 108 -11.11 -4.23 16.35
C ASP A 108 -10.07 -4.42 15.23
N LEU A 109 -10.29 -5.39 14.34
CA LEU A 109 -9.42 -5.60 13.18
C LEU A 109 -9.40 -4.37 12.27
N VAL A 110 -10.57 -3.82 11.93
CA VAL A 110 -10.68 -2.61 11.11
C VAL A 110 -10.06 -1.40 11.83
N ALA A 111 -10.28 -1.28 13.14
CA ALA A 111 -9.70 -0.21 13.96
C ALA A 111 -8.17 -0.21 13.96
N ARG A 112 -7.51 -1.36 13.76
CA ARG A 112 -6.04 -1.38 13.61
C ARG A 112 -5.53 -0.61 12.39
N GLY A 113 -6.35 -0.44 11.35
CA GLY A 113 -6.05 0.44 10.23
C GLY A 113 -5.81 1.90 10.65
N ARG A 114 -6.32 2.32 11.82
CA ARG A 114 -6.17 3.67 12.36
C ARG A 114 -4.89 3.86 13.19
N TYR A 115 -4.11 2.83 13.46
CA TYR A 115 -2.88 2.95 14.27
C TYR A 115 -1.91 4.05 13.79
N PRO A 116 -1.66 4.24 12.48
CA PRO A 116 -0.83 5.34 12.01
C PRO A 116 -1.46 6.73 12.27
N HIS A 117 -2.76 6.84 12.47
CA HIS A 117 -3.46 8.12 12.67
C HIS A 117 -3.52 8.52 14.15
N GLN A 118 -3.55 7.54 15.06
CA GLN A 118 -3.65 7.75 16.51
C GLN A 118 -2.42 8.47 17.09
N LYS A 119 -2.64 9.26 18.14
CA LYS A 119 -1.59 9.88 18.97
C LYS A 119 -1.48 9.10 20.29
N LEU A 120 -0.26 8.82 20.74
CA LEU A 120 0.06 7.92 21.87
C LEU A 120 -0.65 8.26 23.20
N LEU A 121 -1.13 9.50 23.35
CA LEU A 121 -1.69 10.04 24.60
C LEU A 121 -3.14 10.51 24.44
N GLN A 122 -3.77 10.29 23.28
CA GLN A 122 -5.14 10.75 23.03
C GLN A 122 -6.10 9.56 23.11
N GLN A 123 -7.10 9.68 23.97
CA GLN A 123 -8.28 8.83 24.00
C GLN A 123 -8.89 8.78 22.59
N TRP A 124 -9.47 7.62 22.23
CA TRP A 124 -10.12 7.39 20.94
C TRP A 124 -10.88 8.63 20.45
N ALA A 125 -10.39 9.23 19.37
CA ALA A 125 -11.01 10.40 18.80
C ALA A 125 -12.27 9.98 18.04
N TYR A 126 -13.31 10.80 18.11
CA TYR A 126 -14.53 10.63 17.32
C TYR A 126 -14.23 10.38 15.82
N ALA A 127 -13.19 11.02 15.28
CA ALA A 127 -12.73 10.83 13.91
C ALA A 127 -12.23 9.40 13.60
N ASP A 128 -11.66 8.68 14.57
CA ASP A 128 -11.24 7.30 14.37
C ASP A 128 -12.44 6.34 14.36
N GLN A 129 -13.43 6.57 15.23
CA GLN A 129 -14.69 5.81 15.22
C GLN A 129 -15.45 5.99 13.90
N LEU A 130 -15.56 7.24 13.42
CA LEU A 130 -16.20 7.54 12.15
C LEU A 130 -15.49 6.83 10.99
N ALA A 131 -14.16 6.93 10.91
CA ALA A 131 -13.40 6.28 9.85
C ALA A 131 -13.53 4.73 9.87
N VAL A 132 -13.63 4.12 11.06
CA VAL A 132 -13.87 2.67 11.19
C VAL A 132 -15.28 2.32 10.70
N SER A 133 -16.28 3.06 11.13
CA SER A 133 -17.67 2.84 10.72
C SER A 133 -17.85 2.98 9.21
N GLU A 134 -17.28 4.04 8.61
CA GLU A 134 -17.30 4.26 7.16
C GLU A 134 -16.62 3.11 6.40
N ALA A 135 -15.46 2.63 6.88
CA ALA A 135 -14.77 1.50 6.27
C ALA A 135 -15.60 0.21 6.35
N MET A 136 -16.26 -0.05 7.48
CA MET A 136 -17.12 -1.23 7.65
C MET A 136 -18.39 -1.16 6.79
N GLN A 137 -18.96 0.03 6.60
CA GLN A 137 -20.08 0.24 5.69
C GLN A 137 -19.67 0.07 4.23
N ALA A 138 -18.57 0.69 3.81
CA ALA A 138 -18.06 0.61 2.44
C ALA A 138 -17.70 -0.82 2.01
N THR A 139 -17.35 -1.68 2.97
CA THR A 139 -17.01 -3.09 2.74
C THR A 139 -18.15 -4.06 3.05
N GLY A 140 -19.30 -3.58 3.53
CA GLY A 140 -20.49 -4.40 3.79
C GLY A 140 -20.36 -5.34 4.99
N VAL A 141 -19.50 -5.04 5.96
CA VAL A 141 -19.22 -5.91 7.13
C VAL A 141 -19.76 -5.35 8.44
N SER A 142 -20.66 -4.36 8.39
CA SER A 142 -21.18 -3.69 9.58
C SER A 142 -21.90 -4.64 10.54
N GLU A 143 -22.59 -5.65 10.02
CA GLU A 143 -23.30 -6.66 10.82
C GLU A 143 -22.36 -7.71 11.45
N LEU A 144 -21.10 -7.74 11.02
CA LEU A 144 -20.08 -8.68 11.52
C LEU A 144 -19.21 -8.07 12.61
N ALA A 145 -19.61 -6.93 13.18
CA ALA A 145 -18.75 -6.09 14.02
C ALA A 145 -18.14 -6.83 15.22
N ASP A 146 -18.92 -7.71 15.86
CA ASP A 146 -18.59 -8.45 17.08
C ASP A 146 -17.86 -9.77 16.82
#